data_AF-A0A1C3F3C3-F1
#
_entry.id   AF-A0A1C3F3C3-F1
#
_cell.length_a   1.000
_cell.length_b   1.000
_cell.length_c   1.000
_cell.angle_alpha   90.00
_cell.angle_beta   90.00
_cell.angle_gamma   90.00
#
_symmetry.space_group_name_H-M   'P 1'
#
loop_
_entity.id
_entity.type
_entity.pdbx_description
1 polymer ?
#
loop_
_entity_poly.entity_id
_entity_poly.type
_entity_poly.pdbx_seq_one_letter_code
_entity_poly.pdbx_strand_id
1 'polypeptide(L)'
;MAEKQRLLVDMDGTLAVFTPVDELETLYEQGYFLNLKPINNVVQSVKEIIKHNPDIEVSILSAYLSDSPYALDEKNAWLDQYLPEVDLEHRIFSPCGSDKKDYLPGGIRETDFLLDDYTHNLKLWQPPARGIKLLNGINDTRGTWEHDRIRYDKSPEELAGNIVNIMRGEEQIHEDKLNALAPNNYCDPYWNKHSLVNDDEIEDEWENVP
;
A
#
# COMPACT_ATOMS: atom_id res chain seq x y z
N MET A 1 -1.70 25.65 16.88
CA MET A 1 -0.88 25.15 15.75
C MET A 1 -1.85 24.64 14.71
N ALA A 2 -1.57 24.81 13.42
CA ALA A 2 -2.41 24.17 12.39
C ALA A 2 -2.33 22.65 12.58
N GLU A 3 -3.44 21.96 12.34
CA GLU A 3 -3.49 20.50 12.40
C GLU A 3 -2.65 19.94 11.26
N LYS A 4 -1.84 18.92 11.55
CA LYS A 4 -0.98 18.26 10.54
C LYS A 4 -1.85 17.51 9.54
N GLN A 5 -1.42 17.47 8.28
CA GLN A 5 -1.99 16.52 7.32
C GLN A 5 -1.52 15.12 7.69
N ARG A 6 -2.35 14.09 7.43
CA ARG A 6 -1.98 12.71 7.71
C ARG A 6 -1.82 11.93 6.41
N LEU A 7 -0.68 11.25 6.27
CA LEU A 7 -0.42 10.26 5.24
C LEU A 7 -0.50 8.88 5.87
N LEU A 8 -1.54 8.13 5.54
CA LEU A 8 -1.74 6.73 5.92
C LEU A 8 -1.18 5.88 4.80
N VAL A 9 -0.22 5.02 5.12
CA VAL A 9 0.50 4.20 4.14
C VAL A 9 0.14 2.73 4.37
N ASP A 10 -0.38 2.07 3.34
CA ASP A 10 -0.58 0.63 3.38
C ASP A 10 0.76 -0.13 3.37
N MET A 11 0.76 -1.39 3.79
CA MET A 11 1.95 -2.24 3.75
C MET A 11 1.99 -3.19 2.55
N ASP A 12 1.00 -4.05 2.39
CA ASP A 12 1.12 -5.21 1.50
C ASP A 12 0.74 -4.80 0.08
N GLY A 13 1.70 -4.82 -0.84
CA GLY A 13 1.52 -4.31 -2.21
C GLY A 13 1.93 -2.83 -2.35
N THR A 14 2.18 -2.16 -1.23
CA THR A 14 2.57 -0.75 -1.14
C THR A 14 4.00 -0.54 -0.62
N LEU A 15 4.30 -0.90 0.63
CA LEU A 15 5.65 -0.86 1.20
C LEU A 15 6.41 -2.17 0.97
N ALA A 16 5.69 -3.27 1.02
CA ALA A 16 6.20 -4.63 0.86
C ALA A 16 5.65 -5.21 -0.45
N VAL A 17 6.46 -5.99 -1.16
CA VAL A 17 6.02 -6.70 -2.37
C VAL A 17 5.05 -7.80 -1.93
N PHE A 18 3.76 -7.60 -2.17
CA PHE A 18 2.78 -8.67 -2.00
C PHE A 18 2.91 -9.66 -3.15
N THR A 19 3.18 -10.92 -2.81
CA THR A 19 3.26 -11.99 -3.79
C THR A 19 1.97 -12.80 -3.70
N PRO A 20 1.18 -12.89 -4.79
CA PRO A 20 0.01 -13.76 -4.81
C PRO A 20 0.39 -15.17 -4.36
N VAL A 21 -0.40 -15.72 -3.45
CA VAL A 21 -0.22 -17.09 -2.96
C VAL A 21 -1.21 -18.00 -3.64
N ASP A 22 -0.78 -19.23 -3.93
CA ASP A 22 -1.65 -20.25 -4.54
C ASP A 22 -2.68 -20.78 -3.51
N GLU A 23 -2.33 -20.79 -2.22
CA GLU A 23 -3.14 -21.28 -1.11
C GLU A 23 -3.18 -20.25 0.01
N LEU A 24 -4.37 -19.94 0.54
CA LEU A 24 -4.58 -18.97 1.62
C LEU A 24 -3.75 -19.30 2.86
N GLU A 25 -3.59 -20.59 3.16
CA GLU A 25 -2.82 -21.14 4.26
C GLU A 25 -1.38 -20.61 4.29
N THR A 26 -0.82 -20.27 3.13
CA THR A 26 0.52 -19.66 3.00
C THR A 26 0.62 -18.35 3.79
N LEU A 27 -0.47 -17.55 3.84
CA LEU A 27 -0.50 -16.30 4.61
C LEU A 27 -0.47 -16.54 6.13
N TYR A 28 -0.79 -17.75 6.59
CA TYR A 28 -0.75 -18.15 8.00
C TYR A 28 0.59 -18.78 8.40
N GLU A 29 1.49 -19.02 7.45
CA GLU A 29 2.80 -19.58 7.75
C GLU A 29 3.68 -18.57 8.49
N GLN A 30 4.37 -19.07 9.52
CA GLN A 30 5.35 -18.27 10.24
C GLN A 30 6.46 -17.83 9.27
N GLY A 31 6.73 -16.53 9.27
CA GLY A 31 7.73 -15.87 8.46
C GLY A 31 7.18 -15.28 7.18
N TYR A 32 5.90 -15.47 6.84
CA TYR A 32 5.35 -14.95 5.59
C TYR A 32 5.49 -13.43 5.51
N PHE A 33 4.89 -12.69 6.46
CA PHE A 33 4.89 -11.23 6.44
C PHE A 33 6.28 -10.66 6.76
N LEU A 34 7.02 -11.30 7.66
CA LEU A 34 8.36 -10.86 8.04
C LEU A 34 9.36 -10.89 6.88
N ASN A 35 9.21 -11.86 5.96
CA ASN A 35 10.16 -12.06 4.87
C ASN A 35 9.76 -11.36 3.56
N LEU A 36 8.64 -10.62 3.53
CA LEU A 36 8.26 -9.86 2.34
C LEU A 36 9.36 -8.87 1.96
N LYS A 37 9.69 -8.80 0.67
CA LYS A 37 10.72 -7.88 0.18
C LYS A 37 10.18 -6.44 0.21
N PRO A 38 10.99 -5.45 0.62
CA PRO A 38 10.56 -4.06 0.51
C PRO A 38 10.50 -3.59 -0.93
N ILE A 39 9.48 -2.78 -1.24
CA ILE A 39 9.48 -1.89 -2.40
C ILE A 39 10.36 -0.69 -2.02
N ASN A 40 11.67 -0.86 -2.19
CA ASN A 40 12.69 0.06 -1.64
C ASN A 40 12.44 1.53 -1.98
N ASN A 41 12.01 1.84 -3.20
CA ASN A 41 11.74 3.24 -3.60
C ASN A 41 10.63 3.86 -2.75
N VAL A 42 9.57 3.11 -2.46
CA VAL A 42 8.43 3.57 -1.65
C VAL A 42 8.84 3.70 -0.17
N VAL A 43 9.56 2.70 0.36
CA VAL A 43 10.08 2.78 1.75
C VAL A 43 10.98 4.00 1.92
N GLN A 44 11.92 4.23 1.00
CA GLN A 44 12.82 5.38 1.07
C GLN A 44 12.07 6.71 0.84
N SER A 45 11.06 6.76 -0.04
CA SER A 45 10.27 7.98 -0.23
C SER A 45 9.49 8.35 1.03
N VAL A 46 8.94 7.36 1.74
CA VAL A 46 8.24 7.60 3.02
C VAL A 46 9.21 8.14 4.07
N LYS A 47 10.45 7.62 4.13
CA LYS A 47 11.51 8.18 5.01
C LYS A 47 11.84 9.62 4.67
N GLU A 48 11.97 9.95 3.39
CA GLU A 48 12.21 11.31 2.91
C GLU A 48 11.05 12.24 3.32
N ILE A 49 9.79 11.79 3.22
CA ILE A 49 8.61 12.55 3.67
C ILE A 49 8.71 12.85 5.17
N ILE A 50 8.91 11.83 6.01
CA ILE A 50 9.03 11.96 7.47
C ILE A 50 10.12 12.96 7.85
N LYS A 51 11.27 12.87 7.19
CA LYS A 51 12.46 13.68 7.50
C LYS A 51 12.32 15.14 7.07
N HIS A 52 11.67 15.41 5.94
CA HIS A 52 11.68 16.73 5.30
C HIS A 52 10.35 17.50 5.40
N ASN A 53 9.26 16.86 5.84
CA ASN A 53 7.92 17.48 5.93
C ASN A 53 7.32 17.27 7.32
N PRO A 54 7.81 17.97 8.37
CA PRO A 54 7.35 17.78 9.75
C PRO A 54 5.88 18.20 9.98
N ASP A 55 5.28 18.90 9.03
CA ASP A 55 3.86 19.25 8.92
C ASP A 55 2.96 18.10 8.44
N ILE A 56 3.56 17.01 7.94
CA ILE A 56 2.88 15.76 7.58
C ILE A 56 3.16 14.71 8.64
N GLU A 57 2.10 14.14 9.19
CA GLU A 57 2.15 12.98 10.07
C GLU A 57 2.01 11.71 9.23
N VAL A 58 2.96 10.79 9.34
CA VAL A 58 2.95 9.53 8.60
C VAL A 58 2.56 8.41 9.56
N SER A 59 1.60 7.59 9.16
CA SER A 59 1.18 6.39 9.90
C SER A 59 1.04 5.21 8.96
N ILE A 60 1.22 4.00 9.50
CA ILE A 60 0.89 2.77 8.78
C ILE A 60 -0.58 2.45 9.00
N LEU A 61 -1.27 2.03 7.94
CA LEU A 61 -2.64 1.55 7.99
C LEU A 61 -2.79 0.28 7.13
N SER A 62 -2.56 -0.88 7.76
CA SER A 62 -2.51 -2.17 7.09
C SER A 62 -3.53 -3.14 7.67
N ALA A 63 -4.15 -3.94 6.79
CA ALA A 63 -4.96 -5.06 7.25
C ALA A 63 -4.06 -6.19 7.78
N TYR A 64 -4.59 -7.00 8.69
CA TYR A 64 -3.93 -8.23 9.15
C TYR A 64 -4.94 -9.36 9.38
N LEU A 65 -4.46 -10.60 9.24
CA LEU A 65 -5.21 -11.81 9.57
C LEU A 65 -5.31 -11.91 11.09
N SER A 66 -6.45 -11.50 11.66
CA SER A 66 -6.62 -11.37 13.11
C SER A 66 -6.63 -12.69 13.88
N ASP A 67 -6.85 -13.78 13.17
CA ASP A 67 -6.78 -15.16 13.63
C ASP A 67 -5.42 -15.84 13.36
N SER A 68 -4.50 -15.16 12.65
CA SER A 68 -3.12 -15.61 12.53
C SER A 68 -2.33 -15.28 13.80
N PRO A 69 -1.63 -16.26 14.40
CA PRO A 69 -0.81 -16.03 15.58
C PRO A 69 0.51 -15.28 15.25
N TYR A 70 0.81 -15.04 13.98
CA TYR A 70 2.08 -14.47 13.54
C TYR A 70 1.92 -13.11 12.84
N ALA A 71 0.83 -12.90 12.11
CA ALA A 71 0.71 -11.79 11.15
C ALA A 71 0.97 -10.40 11.76
N LEU A 72 0.38 -10.10 12.91
CA LEU A 72 0.53 -8.79 13.55
C LEU A 72 1.95 -8.54 14.05
N ASP A 73 2.55 -9.53 14.73
CA ASP A 73 3.90 -9.43 15.28
C ASP A 73 4.93 -9.33 14.15
N GLU A 74 4.75 -10.09 13.07
CA GLU A 74 5.64 -10.07 11.92
C GLU A 74 5.57 -8.77 11.13
N LYS A 75 4.37 -8.20 10.93
CA LYS A 75 4.21 -6.88 10.30
C LYS A 75 4.91 -5.80 11.14
N ASN A 76 4.79 -5.86 12.46
CA ASN A 76 5.52 -4.93 13.34
C ASN A 76 7.04 -5.11 13.25
N ALA A 77 7.53 -6.35 13.29
CA ALA A 77 8.96 -6.64 13.15
C ALA A 77 9.51 -6.24 11.77
N TRP A 78 8.71 -6.38 10.71
CA TRP A 78 9.04 -5.90 9.37
C TRP A 78 9.20 -4.37 9.36
N LEU A 79 8.29 -3.63 10.00
CA LEU A 79 8.37 -2.18 10.12
C LEU A 79 9.57 -1.75 10.98
N ASP A 80 9.88 -2.47 12.07
CA ASP A 80 11.09 -2.21 12.86
C ASP A 80 12.37 -2.35 12.04
N GLN A 81 12.39 -3.28 11.08
CA GLN A 81 13.53 -3.51 10.19
C GLN A 81 13.64 -2.46 9.08
N TYR A 82 12.53 -2.10 8.42
CA TYR A 82 12.57 -1.33 7.19
C TYR A 82 12.14 0.14 7.33
N LEU A 83 11.25 0.45 8.28
CA LEU A 83 10.70 1.79 8.52
C LEU A 83 10.59 2.10 10.04
N PRO A 84 11.71 2.03 10.80
CA PRO A 84 11.71 2.28 12.26
C PRO A 84 11.37 3.73 12.64
N GLU A 85 11.32 4.65 11.67
CA GLU A 85 10.94 6.04 11.86
C GLU A 85 9.45 6.20 12.21
N VAL A 86 8.61 5.19 11.93
CA VAL A 86 7.20 5.14 12.36
C VAL A 86 7.10 4.30 13.64
N ASP A 87 6.78 4.96 14.74
CA ASP A 87 6.63 4.32 16.05
C ASP A 87 5.35 3.46 16.16
N LEU A 88 5.21 2.74 17.26
CA LEU A 88 4.07 1.84 17.49
C LEU A 88 2.72 2.57 17.57
N GLU A 89 2.67 3.81 18.04
CA GLU A 89 1.41 4.57 18.17
C GLU A 89 0.87 5.00 16.79
N HIS A 90 1.75 5.11 15.80
CA HIS A 90 1.42 5.41 14.41
C HIS A 90 1.34 4.17 13.52
N ARG A 91 1.26 2.96 14.11
CA ARG A 91 1.01 1.70 13.37
C ARG A 91 -0.38 1.19 13.65
N ILE A 92 -1.26 1.36 12.68
CA ILE A 92 -2.68 1.03 12.79
C ILE A 92 -2.94 -0.24 12.00
N PHE A 93 -3.44 -1.26 12.69
CA PHE A 93 -3.76 -2.55 12.11
C PHE A 93 -5.26 -2.84 12.24
N SER A 94 -5.92 -3.03 11.10
CA SER A 94 -7.33 -3.42 11.05
C SER A 94 -7.45 -4.91 10.71
N PRO A 95 -8.38 -5.67 11.31
CA PRO A 95 -8.67 -7.03 10.86
C PRO A 95 -9.01 -7.06 9.36
N CYS A 96 -8.56 -8.10 8.67
CA CYS A 96 -8.94 -8.35 7.27
C CYS A 96 -10.47 -8.36 7.12
N GLY A 97 -10.98 -7.78 6.03
CA GLY A 97 -12.42 -7.66 5.76
C GLY A 97 -13.14 -6.52 6.51
N SER A 98 -12.46 -5.80 7.40
CA SER A 98 -13.02 -4.61 8.06
C SER A 98 -12.67 -3.31 7.32
N ASP A 99 -13.50 -2.29 7.48
CA ASP A 99 -13.22 -0.98 6.91
C ASP A 99 -12.08 -0.30 7.69
N LYS A 100 -10.99 0.05 6.98
CA LYS A 100 -9.80 0.71 7.53
C LYS A 100 -10.13 1.98 8.33
N LYS A 101 -11.20 2.70 7.97
CA LYS A 101 -11.60 3.96 8.64
C LYS A 101 -12.01 3.75 10.10
N ASP A 102 -12.55 2.58 10.43
CA ASP A 102 -13.07 2.29 11.77
C ASP A 102 -11.96 2.17 12.83
N TYR A 103 -10.71 1.98 12.38
CA TYR A 103 -9.55 1.78 13.25
C TYR A 103 -8.68 3.03 13.38
N LEU A 104 -8.99 4.10 12.64
CA LEU A 104 -8.19 5.32 12.64
C LEU A 104 -8.45 6.14 13.93
N PRO A 105 -7.41 6.40 14.75
CA PRO A 105 -7.57 7.25 15.93
C PRO A 105 -8.08 8.65 15.55
N GLY A 106 -9.15 9.08 16.21
CA GLY A 106 -9.80 10.37 15.94
C GLY A 106 -10.64 10.42 14.67
N GLY A 107 -10.85 9.28 13.98
CA GLY A 107 -11.67 9.16 12.78
C GLY A 107 -11.02 9.76 11.53
N ILE A 108 -11.66 9.52 10.39
CA ILE A 108 -11.26 10.04 9.07
C ILE A 108 -11.53 11.54 8.93
N ARG A 109 -10.62 12.26 8.26
CA ARG A 109 -10.67 13.70 8.00
C ARG A 109 -10.53 13.96 6.50
N GLU A 110 -11.06 15.10 6.05
CA GLU A 110 -10.92 15.56 4.65
C GLU A 110 -9.47 15.81 4.22
N THR A 111 -8.58 16.06 5.20
CA THR A 111 -7.14 16.30 4.99
C THR A 111 -6.28 15.04 5.08
N ASP A 112 -6.90 13.86 5.26
CA ASP A 112 -6.21 12.58 5.27
C ASP A 112 -5.97 12.06 3.85
N PHE A 113 -4.83 11.39 3.69
CA PHE A 113 -4.43 10.76 2.45
C PHE A 113 -4.10 9.30 2.69
N LEU A 114 -4.61 8.40 1.85
CA LEU A 114 -4.24 6.99 1.85
C LEU A 114 -3.37 6.69 0.63
N LEU A 115 -2.13 6.24 0.87
CA LEU A 115 -1.28 5.62 -0.14
C LEU A 115 -1.48 4.10 -0.08
N ASP A 116 -2.12 3.55 -1.11
CA ASP A 116 -2.53 2.14 -1.14
C ASP A 116 -2.55 1.67 -2.60
N ASP A 117 -2.27 0.40 -2.85
CA ASP A 117 -2.30 -0.17 -4.21
C ASP A 117 -3.67 -0.77 -4.55
N TYR A 118 -4.51 -1.04 -3.55
CA TYR A 118 -5.79 -1.70 -3.72
C TYR A 118 -6.94 -0.72 -3.96
N THR A 119 -7.56 -0.82 -5.14
CA THR A 119 -8.61 0.10 -5.59
C THR A 119 -9.82 0.11 -4.67
N HIS A 120 -10.19 -1.03 -4.09
CA HIS A 120 -11.34 -1.12 -3.20
C HIS A 120 -11.12 -0.25 -1.95
N ASN A 121 -9.96 -0.37 -1.29
CA ASN A 121 -9.59 0.45 -0.14
C ASN A 121 -9.66 1.94 -0.49
N LEU A 122 -9.09 2.32 -1.63
CA LEU A 122 -9.08 3.71 -2.10
C LEU A 122 -10.51 4.24 -2.36
N LYS A 123 -11.40 3.42 -2.92
CA LYS A 123 -12.82 3.79 -3.14
C LYS A 123 -13.59 3.91 -1.83
N LEU A 124 -13.33 3.06 -0.84
CA LEU A 124 -13.93 3.19 0.49
C LEU A 124 -13.39 4.42 1.25
N TRP A 125 -12.16 4.82 0.96
CA TRP A 125 -11.49 5.96 1.60
C TRP A 125 -12.10 7.31 1.18
N GLN A 126 -12.58 7.41 -0.06
CA GLN A 126 -13.10 8.65 -0.64
C GLN A 126 -14.59 8.56 -0.98
N PRO A 127 -15.41 9.59 -0.69
CA PRO A 127 -15.20 10.72 0.23
C PRO A 127 -15.31 10.30 1.72
N PRO A 128 -14.80 11.10 2.69
CA PRO A 128 -14.34 12.50 2.57
C PRO A 128 -12.83 12.70 2.38
N ALA A 129 -12.00 11.67 2.59
CA ALA A 129 -10.55 11.76 2.42
C ALA A 129 -10.13 11.52 0.97
N ARG A 130 -8.82 11.51 0.70
CA ARG A 130 -8.27 11.32 -0.65
C ARG A 130 -7.38 10.08 -0.73
N GLY A 131 -7.56 9.29 -1.78
CA GLY A 131 -6.68 8.17 -2.11
C GLY A 131 -5.57 8.59 -3.08
N ILE A 132 -4.39 8.01 -2.92
CA ILE A 132 -3.28 8.05 -3.88
C ILE A 132 -2.97 6.59 -4.22
N LYS A 133 -3.25 6.20 -5.46
CA LYS A 133 -2.99 4.82 -5.88
C LYS A 133 -1.51 4.61 -6.17
N LEU A 134 -0.89 3.65 -5.50
CA LEU A 134 0.43 3.19 -5.90
C LEU A 134 0.28 2.17 -7.04
N LEU A 135 0.85 2.45 -8.21
CA LEU A 135 0.98 1.48 -9.29
C LEU A 135 2.24 0.65 -9.01
N ASN A 136 2.08 -0.62 -8.61
CA ASN A 136 3.17 -1.52 -8.20
C ASN A 136 3.64 -2.48 -9.31
N GLY A 137 3.07 -2.35 -10.52
CA GLY A 137 3.42 -3.13 -11.70
C GLY A 137 2.54 -4.35 -11.95
N ILE A 138 1.73 -4.77 -10.98
CA ILE A 138 0.75 -5.86 -11.14
C ILE A 138 -0.71 -5.37 -11.03
N ASN A 139 -0.97 -4.37 -10.20
CA ASN A 139 -2.32 -3.86 -9.95
C ASN A 139 -2.89 -2.99 -11.07
N ASP A 140 -4.14 -2.50 -10.93
CA ASP A 140 -4.82 -1.55 -11.83
C ASP A 140 -5.16 -2.10 -13.24
N THR A 141 -5.34 -3.43 -13.38
CA THR A 141 -5.58 -4.13 -14.67
C THR A 141 -6.78 -3.59 -15.46
N ARG A 142 -7.81 -3.11 -14.76
CA ARG A 142 -9.01 -2.51 -15.37
C ARG A 142 -8.97 -0.98 -15.52
N GLY A 143 -7.95 -0.31 -14.95
CA GLY A 143 -7.84 1.16 -14.99
C GLY A 143 -9.05 1.90 -14.41
N THR A 144 -9.71 1.34 -13.39
CA THR A 144 -10.96 1.91 -12.81
C THR A 144 -10.70 3.02 -11.80
N TRP A 145 -9.43 3.29 -11.46
CA TRP A 145 -9.06 4.37 -10.57
C TRP A 145 -8.84 5.68 -11.33
N GLU A 146 -9.71 6.65 -11.10
CA GLU A 146 -9.75 7.91 -11.85
C GLU A 146 -8.97 9.06 -11.20
N HIS A 147 -8.46 8.89 -9.97
CA HIS A 147 -7.77 9.94 -9.21
C HIS A 147 -6.25 9.79 -9.25
N ASP A 148 -5.57 10.40 -8.28
CA ASP A 148 -4.12 10.43 -8.15
C ASP A 148 -3.54 9.02 -8.16
N ARG A 149 -2.61 8.75 -9.07
CA ARG A 149 -1.91 7.48 -9.21
C ARG A 149 -0.44 7.70 -9.58
N ILE A 150 0.43 7.04 -8.84
CA ILE A 150 1.88 7.22 -8.92
C ILE A 150 2.59 5.87 -9.04
N ARG A 151 3.65 5.79 -9.83
CA ARG A 151 4.41 4.55 -10.04
C ARG A 151 5.48 4.36 -8.97
N TYR A 152 5.64 3.11 -8.54
CA TYR A 152 6.64 2.71 -7.56
C TYR A 152 8.09 2.81 -8.05
N ASP A 153 8.32 2.84 -9.36
CA ASP A 153 9.66 2.73 -9.99
C ASP A 153 10.42 4.06 -10.07
N LYS A 154 9.79 5.15 -9.63
CA LYS A 154 10.42 6.47 -9.48
C LYS A 154 11.53 6.47 -8.44
N SER A 155 12.44 7.43 -8.53
CA SER A 155 13.42 7.63 -7.45
C SER A 155 12.70 8.00 -6.15
N PRO A 156 13.27 7.68 -4.97
CA PRO A 156 12.68 8.03 -3.69
C PRO A 156 12.34 9.52 -3.56
N GLU A 157 13.19 10.40 -4.07
CA GLU A 157 13.02 11.86 -4.00
C GLU A 157 11.88 12.34 -4.89
N GLU A 158 11.80 11.81 -6.12
CA GLU A 158 10.71 12.13 -7.04
C GLU A 158 9.37 11.62 -6.50
N LEU A 159 9.34 10.38 -6.00
CA LEU A 159 8.14 9.77 -5.45
C LEU A 159 7.65 10.52 -4.19
N ALA A 160 8.57 10.87 -3.28
CA ALA A 160 8.26 11.68 -2.10
C ALA A 160 7.70 13.05 -2.51
N GLY A 161 8.35 13.73 -3.46
CA GLY A 161 7.89 15.02 -3.99
C GLY A 161 6.49 14.94 -4.58
N ASN A 162 6.20 13.91 -5.37
CA ASN A 162 4.88 13.69 -5.95
C ASN A 162 3.79 13.51 -4.88
N ILE A 163 4.04 12.65 -3.88
CA ILE A 163 3.08 12.44 -2.78
C ILE A 163 2.81 13.76 -2.05
N VAL A 164 3.86 14.51 -1.71
CA VAL A 164 3.75 15.77 -0.99
C VAL A 164 2.99 16.82 -1.82
N ASN A 165 3.29 16.95 -3.10
CA ASN A 165 2.60 17.90 -4.00
C ASN A 165 1.10 17.57 -4.10
N ILE A 166 0.74 16.28 -4.21
CA ILE A 166 -0.66 15.84 -4.20
C ILE A 166 -1.35 16.22 -2.88
N MET A 167 -0.67 15.96 -1.75
CA MET A 167 -1.18 16.25 -0.42
C MET A 167 -1.43 17.75 -0.21
N ARG A 168 -0.53 18.60 -0.71
CA ARG A 168 -0.65 20.06 -0.64
C ARG A 168 -1.63 20.64 -1.67
N GLY A 169 -2.16 19.80 -2.58
CA GLY A 169 -3.05 20.24 -3.66
C GLY A 169 -2.32 21.06 -4.73
N GLU A 170 -1.00 20.92 -4.82
CA GLU A 170 -0.15 21.60 -5.80
C GLU A 170 -0.17 20.90 -7.16
N GLU A 171 -0.38 19.57 -7.17
CA GLU A 171 -0.45 18.75 -8.38
C GLU A 171 -1.58 17.72 -8.31
N GLN A 172 -2.00 17.26 -9.49
CA GLN A 172 -2.80 16.05 -9.70
C GLN A 172 -2.03 15.16 -10.66
N ILE A 173 -1.75 13.91 -10.27
CA ILE A 173 -0.86 13.03 -11.02
C ILE A 173 -1.62 11.79 -11.48
N HIS A 174 -1.62 11.56 -12.80
CA HIS A 174 -2.37 10.48 -13.44
C HIS A 174 -1.43 9.65 -14.31
N GLU A 175 -0.50 8.93 -13.70
CA GLU A 175 0.44 8.11 -14.46
C GLU A 175 -0.22 6.88 -15.09
N ASP A 176 0.30 6.49 -16.25
CA ASP A 176 0.01 5.21 -16.84
C ASP A 176 0.90 4.14 -16.21
N LYS A 177 0.44 2.89 -16.25
CA LYS A 177 1.31 1.76 -15.92
C LYS A 177 2.55 1.76 -16.79
N LEU A 178 3.62 1.13 -16.28
CA LEU A 178 4.66 0.65 -17.16
C LEU A 178 4.01 -0.24 -18.23
N ASN A 179 4.07 0.20 -19.49
CA ASN A 179 3.74 -0.68 -20.61
C ASN A 179 4.55 -1.97 -20.41
N ALA A 180 3.92 -3.13 -20.55
CA ALA A 180 4.65 -4.39 -20.69
C ALA A 180 5.66 -4.17 -21.83
N LEU A 181 6.92 -3.92 -21.46
CA LEU A 181 7.97 -3.72 -22.44
C LEU A 181 7.95 -4.97 -23.32
N ALA A 182 7.93 -4.74 -24.65
CA ALA A 182 8.15 -5.81 -25.61
C ALA A 182 9.29 -6.71 -25.11
N PRO A 183 9.12 -8.04 -25.15
CA PRO A 183 9.94 -8.99 -24.41
C PRO A 183 11.40 -8.81 -24.80
N ASN A 184 12.18 -8.19 -23.91
CA ASN A 184 13.62 -8.10 -24.06
C ASN A 184 14.29 -8.41 -22.72
N ASN A 185 14.69 -9.67 -22.62
CA ASN A 185 15.92 -10.17 -22.01
C ASN A 185 16.07 -10.23 -20.48
N TYR A 186 14.98 -10.35 -19.73
CA TYR A 186 14.99 -11.10 -18.47
C TYR A 186 13.83 -12.09 -18.47
N CYS A 187 14.00 -13.19 -19.19
CA CYS A 187 13.09 -14.34 -19.10
C CYS A 187 13.48 -15.17 -17.88
N ASP A 188 12.78 -14.95 -16.76
CA ASP A 188 12.56 -16.03 -15.80
C ASP A 188 11.55 -17.01 -16.44
N PRO A 189 11.93 -18.28 -16.69
CA PRO A 189 11.08 -19.24 -17.38
C PRO A 189 9.85 -19.71 -16.57
N TYR A 190 9.65 -19.23 -15.34
CA TYR A 190 8.48 -19.59 -14.52
C TYR A 190 7.28 -18.64 -14.67
N TRP A 191 7.41 -17.50 -15.35
CA TRP A 191 6.31 -16.52 -15.48
C TRP A 191 5.18 -16.93 -16.45
N ASN A 192 5.31 -18.06 -17.17
CA ASN A 192 4.44 -18.37 -18.30
C ASN A 192 3.46 -19.55 -18.09
N LYS A 193 3.01 -19.81 -16.85
CA LYS A 193 1.97 -20.85 -16.64
C LYS A 193 0.72 -20.51 -15.84
N HIS A 194 0.59 -19.33 -15.22
CA HIS A 194 -0.64 -19.00 -14.49
C HIS A 194 -1.14 -17.54 -14.65
N SER A 195 -0.68 -16.77 -15.66
CA SER A 195 -1.06 -15.36 -15.82
C SER A 195 -2.46 -15.11 -16.42
N LEU A 196 -3.45 -15.94 -16.11
CA LEU A 196 -4.86 -15.69 -16.45
C LEU A 196 -5.77 -15.98 -15.26
N VAL A 197 -5.31 -15.73 -14.04
CA VAL A 197 -6.20 -15.68 -12.87
C VAL A 197 -6.49 -14.21 -12.60
N ASN A 198 -7.78 -13.88 -12.62
CA ASN A 198 -8.31 -12.53 -12.57
C ASN A 198 -8.19 -11.95 -11.16
N ASP A 199 -7.61 -10.76 -11.02
CA ASP A 199 -7.55 -10.05 -9.74
C ASP A 199 -8.97 -9.93 -9.14
N ASP A 200 -10.00 -9.58 -9.92
CA ASP A 200 -11.35 -9.44 -9.37
C ASP A 200 -12.08 -10.77 -9.04
N GLU A 201 -11.69 -11.92 -9.62
CA GLU A 201 -12.28 -13.24 -9.24
C GLU A 201 -11.59 -13.82 -8.01
N ILE A 202 -10.31 -13.50 -7.81
CA ILE A 202 -9.64 -13.68 -6.53
C ILE A 202 -10.34 -12.76 -5.50
N GLU A 203 -10.58 -11.48 -5.83
CA GLU A 203 -11.13 -10.46 -4.92
C GLU A 203 -12.58 -10.73 -4.41
N ASP A 204 -13.50 -11.31 -5.19
CA ASP A 204 -14.87 -11.63 -4.74
C ASP A 204 -14.96 -12.91 -3.87
N GLU A 205 -13.98 -13.82 -3.96
CA GLU A 205 -13.95 -15.04 -3.12
C GLU A 205 -13.49 -14.75 -1.68
N TRP A 206 -12.68 -13.71 -1.44
CA TRP A 206 -12.19 -13.35 -0.10
C TRP A 206 -13.21 -12.58 0.76
N GLU A 207 -14.17 -11.88 0.15
CA GLU A 207 -15.24 -11.16 0.89
C GLU A 207 -16.35 -12.10 1.39
N ASN A 208 -16.39 -13.36 0.92
CA ASN A 208 -17.47 -14.31 1.21
C ASN A 208 -17.01 -15.60 1.92
N VAL A 209 -15.83 -15.60 2.55
CA VAL A 209 -15.44 -16.71 3.44
C VAL A 209 -16.26 -16.61 4.74
N PRO A 210 -17.02 -17.65 5.14
CA PRO A 210 -17.88 -17.62 6.33
C PRO A 210 -17.13 -17.53 7.65
#